data_AF-A0A1H6C4F9-F1
#
_entry.id   AF-A0A1H6C4F9-F1
#
_cell.length_a   1.000
_cell.length_b   1.000
_cell.length_c   1.000
_cell.angle_alpha   90.00
_cell.angle_beta   90.00
_cell.angle_gamma   90.00
#
_symmetry.space_group_name_H-M   'P 1'
#
loop_
_entity.id
_entity.type
_entity.pdbx_description
1 polymer ?
#
loop_
_entity_poly.entity_id
_entity_poly.type
_entity_poly.pdbx_seq_one_letter_code
_entity_poly.pdbx_strand_id
1 'polypeptide(L)' 'MARYPRTVRSARVKCIDCNAPAAETIEETYVCVECGSAVVSAVE' A
#
# COMPACT_ATOMS: atom_id res chain seq x y z
N MET A 1 -22.27 -1.86 9.87
CA MET A 1 -22.36 -3.00 8.92
C MET A 1 -20.98 -3.59 8.69
N ALA A 2 -20.68 -4.74 9.28
CA ALA A 2 -19.42 -5.43 9.03
C ALA A 2 -19.42 -5.97 7.60
N ARG A 3 -18.50 -5.45 6.77
CA ARG A 3 -18.38 -5.81 5.36
C ARG A 3 -17.72 -7.19 5.30
N TYR A 4 -18.46 -8.21 4.88
CA TYR A 4 -17.93 -9.55 4.57
C TYR A 4 -16.65 -9.39 3.73
N PRO A 5 -15.54 -10.08 4.06
CA PRO A 5 -14.30 -9.93 3.31
C PRO A 5 -14.57 -10.31 1.85
N ARG A 6 -14.54 -9.30 0.98
CA ARG A 6 -14.63 -9.50 -0.47
C ARG A 6 -13.31 -10.14 -0.90
N THR A 7 -13.37 -10.99 -1.93
CA THR A 7 -12.15 -11.50 -2.56
C THR A 7 -11.33 -10.32 -3.05
N VAL A 8 -10.23 -10.03 -2.36
CA VAL A 8 -9.30 -8.96 -2.69
C VAL A 8 -7.95 -9.57 -3.02
N ARG A 9 -7.27 -9.00 -4.01
CA ARG A 9 -5.87 -9.39 -4.27
C ARG A 9 -5.03 -8.96 -3.07
N SER A 10 -4.14 -9.84 -2.62
CA SER A 10 -3.15 -9.50 -1.61
C SER A 10 -2.19 -8.45 -2.18
N ALA A 11 -2.30 -7.22 -1.69
CA ALA A 11 -1.26 -6.21 -1.87
C ALA A 11 -0.25 -6.37 -0.73
N ARG A 12 1.06 -6.46 -1.07
CA ARG A 12 2.12 -6.58 -0.07
C ARG A 12 2.23 -5.34 0.82
N VAL A 13 2.05 -4.17 0.21
CA VAL A 13 2.22 -2.86 0.85
C VAL A 13 1.10 -1.92 0.40
N LYS A 14 0.58 -1.11 1.35
CA LYS A 14 -0.49 -0.14 1.11
C LYS A 14 -0.12 1.23 1.67
N CYS A 15 -0.62 2.28 1.04
CA CYS A 15 -0.52 3.64 1.55
C CYS A 15 -1.39 3.82 2.81
N ILE A 16 -0.84 4.47 3.83
CA ILE A 16 -1.57 4.77 5.07
C ILE A 16 -2.68 5.81 4.86
N ASP A 17 -2.45 6.79 3.98
CA ASP A 17 -3.37 7.92 3.78
C ASP A 17 -4.61 7.52 2.99
N CYS A 18 -4.43 6.80 1.89
CA CYS A 18 -5.50 6.49 0.94
C CYS A 18 -5.83 4.99 0.82
N ASN A 19 -5.09 4.11 1.51
CA ASN A 19 -5.27 2.65 1.46
C ASN A 19 -5.14 2.04 0.04
N ALA A 20 -4.58 2.81 -0.90
CA ALA A 20 -4.23 2.36 -2.24
C ALA A 20 -3.00 1.46 -2.21
N PRO A 21 -2.81 0.58 -3.22
CA PRO A 21 -1.61 -0.24 -3.33
C PRO A 21 -0.36 0.64 -3.52
N ALA A 22 0.76 0.19 -2.96
CA ALA A 22 2.06 0.77 -3.23
C ALA A 22 2.79 -0.02 -4.32
N ALA A 23 3.60 0.68 -5.11
CA ALA A 23 4.57 0.09 -6.03
C ALA A 23 5.99 0.22 -5.45
N GLU A 24 6.81 -0.79 -5.69
CA GLU A 24 8.24 -0.77 -5.38
C GLU A 24 8.98 -0.02 -6.49
N THR A 25 9.84 0.92 -6.12
CA THR A 25 10.67 1.69 -7.04
C THR A 25 11.99 0.97 -7.30
N ILE A 26 12.74 1.46 -8.29
CA ILE A 26 14.10 0.97 -8.58
C ILE A 26 15.12 1.26 -7.46
N GLU A 27 14.75 2.12 -6.51
CA GLU A 27 15.56 2.50 -5.35
C GLU A 27 15.20 1.67 -4.10
N GLU A 28 14.47 0.57 -4.28
CA GLU A 28 13.99 -0.31 -3.20
C GLU A 28 13.08 0.42 -2.17
N THR A 29 12.43 1.50 -2.59
CA THR A 29 11.44 2.24 -1.80
C THR A 29 10.03 1.95 -2.28
N TYR A 30 9.03 2.16 -1.43
CA TYR A 30 7.62 1.99 -1.79
C TYR A 30 6.94 3.34 -1.96
N VAL A 31 6.20 3.51 -3.06
CA VAL A 31 5.44 4.73 -3.36
C VAL A 31 3.99 4.38 -3.67
N CYS A 32 3.06 5.16 -3.14
CA CYS A 32 1.64 5.00 -3.43
C CYS A 32 1.33 5.29 -4.91
N VAL A 33 0.61 4.39 -5.59
CA VAL A 33 0.26 4.58 -7.01
C VAL A 33 -0.78 5.68 -7.25
N GLU A 34 -1.59 6.01 -6.23
CA GLU A 34 -2.64 7.03 -6.35
C GLU A 34 -2.15 8.42 -5.93
N CYS A 35 -1.64 8.59 -4.70
CA CYS A 35 -1.29 9.90 -4.15
C CYS A 35 0.21 10.24 -4.20
N GLY A 36 1.09 9.29 -4.56
CA GLY A 36 2.53 9.51 -4.59
C GLY A 36 3.22 9.61 -3.22
N SER A 37 2.49 9.44 -2.11
CA SER A 37 3.11 9.40 -0.78
C SER A 37 4.11 8.25 -0.68
N ALA A 38 5.27 8.51 -0.09
CA ALA A 38 6.22 7.48 0.27
C ALA A 38 5.60 6.56 1.34
N VAL A 39 5.64 5.25 1.10
CA VAL A 39 5.21 4.27 2.09
C VAL A 39 6.44 3.86 2.89
N VAL A 40 6.55 4.40 4.09
CA VAL A 40 7.54 3.98 5.08
C VAL A 40 7.22 2.54 5.49
N SER A 41 8.08 1.59 5.12
CA SER A 41 8.05 0.27 5.73
C SER A 41 8.53 0.42 7.19
N ALA A 42 7.73 -0.04 8.14
CA ALA A 42 8.19 -0.23 9.50
C ALA A 42 9.17 -1.41 9.50
N VAL A 43 10.45 -1.13 9.27
CA VAL A 43 11.55 -2.06 9.53
C VAL A 43 12.34 -1.52 10.71
N GLU A 44 11.98 -2.01 11.89
CA GLU A 44 12.90 -2.27 13.01
C GLU A 44 12.51 -3.62 13.63
#